data_AF-A0A4Q3UTF9-F1
#
_entry.id   AF-A0A4Q3UTF9-F1
#
_cell.length_a   1.000
_cell.length_b   1.000
_cell.length_c   1.000
_cell.angle_alpha   90.00
_cell.angle_beta   90.00
_cell.angle_gamma   90.00
#
_symmetry.space_group_name_H-M   'P 1'
#
loop_
_entity.id
_entity.type
_entity.pdbx_description
1 polymer ?
#
loop_
_entity_poly.entity_id
_entity_poly.type
_entity_poly.pdbx_seq_one_letter_code
_entity_poly.pdbx_strand_id
1 'polypeptide(L)' 'TYVQLKMILTRLGWNSKMIVTGDPAQSDLLPEMSGLAPVADKIESMKGDIGVVRLAQGDVVRHPLVAKMLDVL' A
#
# COMPACT_ATOMS: atom_id res chain seq x y z
N THR A 1 -1.72 4.75 9.83
CA THR A 1 -2.07 6.19 9.82
C THR A 1 -0.97 7.02 9.17
N TYR A 2 -1.27 8.21 8.62
CA TYR A 2 -0.31 9.10 7.93
C TYR A 2 0.99 9.35 8.72
N VAL A 3 0.86 9.54 10.04
CA VAL A 3 2.00 9.77 10.94
C VAL A 3 2.97 8.58 10.94
N GLN A 4 2.47 7.35 10.89
CA GLN A 4 3.31 6.14 10.83
C GLN A 4 4.11 6.06 9.53
N LEU A 5 3.48 6.39 8.40
CA LEU A 5 4.17 6.44 7.11
C LEU A 5 5.25 7.52 7.10
N LYS A 6 4.95 8.71 7.65
CA LYS A 6 5.93 9.79 7.80
C LYS A 6 7.14 9.36 8.63
N MET A 7 6.91 8.67 9.76
CA MET A 7 7.99 8.16 10.61
C MET A 7 8.91 7.20 9.85
N ILE A 8 8.34 6.29 9.05
CA ILE A 8 9.14 5.33 8.27
C ILE A 8 9.93 6.04 7.17
N LEU A 9 9.29 6.91 6.39
CA LEU A 9 9.94 7.61 5.26
C LEU A 9 11.13 8.45 5.72
N THR A 10 11.06 9.07 6.90
CA THR A 10 12.18 9.85 7.45
C THR A 10 13.41 9.02 7.85
N ARG A 11 13.33 7.68 7.81
CA ARG A 11 14.46 6.79 8.08
C ARG A 11 15.21 6.35 6.82
N LEU A 12 14.81 6.81 5.63
CA LEU A 12 15.51 6.51 4.39
C LEU A 12 16.90 7.15 4.39
N GLY A 13 17.94 6.32 4.27
CA GLY A 13 19.35 6.74 4.29
C GLY A 13 20.01 6.70 2.91
N TRP A 14 21.30 7.07 2.86
CA TRP A 14 22.10 7.03 1.63
C TRP A 14 22.31 5.58 1.18
N ASN A 15 22.34 5.35 -0.14
CA ASN A 15 22.47 4.01 -0.75
C ASN A 15 21.43 2.98 -0.25
N SER A 16 20.26 3.43 0.19
CA SER A 16 19.18 2.56 0.63
C SER A 16 18.01 2.55 -0.36
N LYS A 17 17.24 1.46 -0.38
CA LYS A 17 15.95 1.36 -1.10
C LYS A 17 14.87 1.00 -0.09
N MET A 18 13.72 1.65 -0.21
CA MET A 18 12.55 1.37 0.63
C MET A 18 11.39 0.97 -0.26
N ILE A 19 10.73 -0.12 0.12
CA ILE A 19 9.51 -0.60 -0.54
C ILE A 19 8.43 -0.63 0.54
N VAL A 20 7.38 0.16 0.34
CA VAL A 20 6.22 0.18 1.23
C VAL A 20 5.09 -0.56 0.52
N THR A 21 4.53 -1.57 1.19
CA THR A 21 3.40 -2.36 0.68
C THR A 21 2.25 -2.29 1.66
N GLY A 22 1.03 -2.41 1.16
CA GLY A 22 -0.18 -2.42 1.97
C GLY A 22 -1.43 -2.31 1.11
N ASP A 23 -2.58 -2.58 1.72
CA ASP A 23 -3.88 -2.42 1.07
C ASP A 23 -4.39 -0.98 1.28
N PRO A 24 -4.64 -0.20 0.20
CA PRO A 24 -5.18 1.14 0.31
C PRO A 24 -6.56 1.20 0.96
N ALA A 25 -7.35 0.12 0.94
CA ALA A 25 -8.67 0.05 1.56
C ALA A 25 -8.64 -0.35 3.05
N GLN A 26 -7.51 -0.86 3.55
CA GLN A 26 -7.42 -1.36 4.92
C GLN A 26 -7.29 -0.22 5.93
N SER A 27 -8.30 -0.09 6.81
CA SER A 27 -8.30 0.79 7.99
C SER A 27 -8.36 -0.06 9.26
N ASP A 28 -7.20 -0.48 9.77
CA ASP A 28 -7.12 -1.34 10.97
C ASP A 28 -7.54 -0.63 12.27
N LEU A 29 -7.52 0.70 12.31
CA LEU A 29 -7.70 1.48 13.52
C LEU A 29 -8.73 2.59 13.23
N LEU A 30 -9.97 2.37 13.70
CA LEU A 30 -11.11 3.31 13.64
C LEU A 30 -11.61 3.61 12.20
N PRO A 31 -12.85 4.09 12.02
CA PRO A 31 -13.44 4.38 10.70
C PRO A 31 -12.77 5.53 9.92
N GLU A 32 -11.60 6.01 10.37
CA GLU A 32 -10.85 7.03 9.64
C GLU A 32 -10.16 6.43 8.42
N MET A 33 -10.17 7.20 7.33
CA MET A 33 -9.60 6.83 6.03
C MET A 33 -8.19 6.24 6.18
N SER A 34 -7.93 5.14 5.44
CA SER A 34 -6.60 4.58 5.30
C SER A 34 -5.59 5.68 4.96
N GLY A 35 -4.50 5.75 5.73
CA GLY A 35 -3.44 6.73 5.50
C GLY A 35 -2.59 6.41 4.28
N LEU A 36 -2.68 5.20 3.72
CA LEU A 36 -1.83 4.75 2.61
C LEU A 36 -2.28 5.32 1.27
N ALA A 37 -3.58 5.26 0.96
CA ALA A 37 -4.14 5.80 -0.27
C ALA A 37 -3.78 7.29 -0.52
N PRO A 38 -4.05 8.23 0.42
CA PRO A 38 -3.74 9.64 0.21
C PRO A 38 -2.24 9.94 0.16
N VAL A 39 -1.40 9.09 0.77
CA VAL A 39 0.06 9.23 0.69
C VAL A 39 0.57 8.75 -0.68
N ALA A 40 0.06 7.62 -1.17
CA ALA A 40 0.40 7.10 -2.49
C ALA A 40 0.04 8.12 -3.58
N ASP A 41 -1.16 8.71 -3.53
CA ASP A 41 -1.60 9.72 -4.51
C ASP A 41 -0.72 10.98 -4.48
N LYS A 42 -0.33 11.45 -3.29
CA LYS A 42 0.60 12.58 -3.14
C LYS A 42 1.97 12.27 -3.73
N ILE A 43 2.52 11.09 -3.43
CA ILE A 43 3.82 10.65 -3.96
C ILE A 43 3.75 10.50 -5.48
N GLU A 44 2.66 9.96 -6.03
CA GLU A 44 2.47 9.81 -7.47
C GLU A 44 2.40 11.17 -8.19
N SER A 45 1.82 12.19 -7.55
CA SER A 45 1.84 13.56 -8.08
C SER A 45 3.23 14.22 -8.05
N MET A 46 4.12 13.76 -7.16
CA MET A 46 5.52 14.17 -7.13
C MET A 46 6.27 13.46 -8.25
N LYS A 47 6.20 14.02 -9.46
CA LYS A 47 6.99 13.52 -10.61
C LYS A 47 8.46 13.37 -10.22
N GLY A 48 9.04 12.17 -10.33
CA GLY A 48 10.44 11.93 -9.96
C GLY A 48 10.81 10.47 -9.69
N ASP A 49 11.76 10.26 -8.78
CA ASP A 49 12.49 9.01 -8.51
C ASP A 49 11.70 7.92 -7.74
N ILE A 50 10.41 8.12 -7.49
CA ILE A 50 9.58 7.20 -6.71
C ILE A 50 8.53 6.55 -7.62
N GLY A 51 8.61 5.23 -7.75
CA GLY A 51 7.59 4.44 -8.46
C GLY A 51 6.43 4.06 -7.55
N VAL A 52 5.21 4.31 -8.02
CA VAL A 52 3.98 3.81 -7.38
C VAL A 52 3.45 2.64 -8.21
N VAL A 53 3.38 1.45 -7.62
CA VAL A 53 2.90 0.24 -8.29
C VAL A 53 1.54 -0.14 -7.69
N ARG A 54 0.50 -0.09 -8.51
CA ARG A 54 -0.86 -0.50 -8.13
C ARG A 54 -1.14 -1.88 -8.69
N LEU A 55 -1.27 -2.85 -7.79
CA LEU A 55 -1.64 -4.22 -8.17
C LEU A 55 -3.16 -4.30 -8.38
N ALA A 56 -3.57 -5.04 -9.40
CA ALA A 56 -4.95 -5.34 -9.71
C ALA A 56 -5.32 -6.76 -9.24
N GLN A 57 -6.62 -7.09 -9.31
CA GLN A 57 -7.11 -8.43 -8.96
C GLN A 57 -6.40 -9.54 -9.76
N GLY A 58 -6.04 -9.27 -11.01
CA GLY A 58 -5.33 -10.21 -11.88
C GLY A 58 -3.89 -10.51 -11.44
N ASP A 59 -3.27 -9.65 -10.63
CA ASP A 59 -1.92 -9.87 -10.10
C ASP A 59 -1.93 -10.78 -8.86
N VAL A 60 -3.11 -11.13 -8.33
CA VAL A 60 -3.23 -11.92 -7.11
C VAL A 60 -3.36 -13.39 -7.43
N VAL A 61 -2.25 -14.11 -7.31
CA VAL A 61 -2.22 -15.58 -7.42
C VAL A 61 -2.66 -16.19 -6.09
N ARG A 62 -3.81 -16.87 -6.09
CA ARG A 62 -4.33 -17.60 -4.93
C ARG A 62 -4.33 -19.09 -5.19
N HIS A 63 -4.17 -19.88 -4.13
CA HIS A 63 -4.43 -21.31 -4.20
C HIS A 63 -5.90 -21.56 -4.64
N PRO A 64 -6.19 -22.51 -5.54
CA PRO A 64 -7.55 -22.73 -6.07
C PRO A 64 -8.62 -22.93 -5.00
N LEU A 65 -8.25 -23.55 -3.86
CA LEU A 65 -9.15 -23.73 -2.72
C LEU A 65 -9.57 -22.40 -2.08
N VAL A 66 -8.63 -21.45 -1.95
CA VAL A 66 -8.89 -20.14 -1.33
C VAL A 66 -9.79 -19.30 -2.24
N ALA A 67 -9.57 -19.35 -3.55
CA ALA A 67 -10.44 -18.66 -4.52
C ALA A 67 -11.90 -19.15 -4.38
N LYS A 68 -12.11 -20.47 -4.33
CA LYS A 68 -13.44 -21.05 -4.12
C LYS A 68 -14.09 -20.65 -2.79
N MET A 69 -13.31 -20.50 -1.72
CA MET A 69 -13.82 -20.06 -0.42
C MET A 69 -14.28 -18.60 -0.46
N LEU A 70 -13.51 -17.73 -1.14
CA LEU A 70 -13.85 -16.31 -1.26
C LEU A 70 -15.08 -16.04 -2.14
N ASP A 71 -15.35 -16.87 -3.14
CA ASP A 71 -16.56 -16.72 -3.99
C ASP A 71 -17.87 -17.01 -3.24
N VAL A 72 -17.80 -17.67 -2.07
CA VAL A 72 -18.96 -18.08 -1.26
C VAL A 72 -19.17 -17.18 -0.03
N LEU A 73 -18.14 -16.40 0.36
CA LEU A 73 -18.17 -15.45 1.47
C LEU A 73 -18.69 -14.08 1.01
#